data_AF-A0A2N7XW98-F1
#
_entry.id   AF-A0A2N7XW98-F1
#
_cell.length_a   1.000
_cell.length_b   1.000
_cell.length_c   1.000
_cell.angle_alpha   90.00
_cell.angle_beta   90.00
_cell.angle_gamma   90.00
#
_symmetry.space_group_name_H-M   'P 1'
#
loop_
_entity.id
_entity.type
_entity.pdbx_description
1 polymer ?
#
loop_
_entity_poly.entity_id
_entity_poly.type
_entity_poly.pdbx_seq_one_letter_code
_entity_poly.pdbx_strand_id
1 'polypeptide(L)'
;MQPVFVNNQVLSSFGNNDQSTVGNTASDTPLLAKLLELFTQFFTQLQGLLAGKELANTVATKVTPAPPPAVLPKPDAPLPDPAPQPLPDLSDKRNGAKPANIWNGFRQGPDGNCVTISAIKAAMAKFGQSPTDIFKSVQAKGDGYHIVMRDGYALDLSKDELAQARRGSKFVPMRDPGMLKDAHFLFAVSAKRAMLENNDGTAGRSFQSAINSLNDGEDETGPGEGFKRLGLRQHMKEVPVSAFADKSLIGMVNRSRHSVAVVDGCEEMYGTKAGRPRFGRAIALVG
;
A
#
# COMPACT_ATOMS: atom_id res chain seq x y z
N MET A 1 -26.01 9.71 -74.77
CA MET A 1 -25.02 10.08 -73.74
C MET A 1 -24.45 8.79 -73.17
N GLN A 2 -23.19 8.50 -73.48
CA GLN A 2 -22.43 7.39 -72.91
C GLN A 2 -21.60 7.89 -71.72
N PRO A 3 -21.15 6.98 -70.84
CA PRO A 3 -19.83 7.11 -70.24
C PRO A 3 -18.88 6.01 -70.73
N VAL A 4 -17.65 6.45 -70.93
CA VAL A 4 -16.51 5.80 -71.54
C VAL A 4 -15.70 5.03 -70.48
N PHE A 5 -15.22 3.85 -70.90
CA PHE A 5 -14.18 3.03 -70.27
C PHE A 5 -12.85 3.77 -70.08
N VAL A 6 -12.08 3.47 -69.03
CA VAL A 6 -10.69 2.92 -69.07
C VAL A 6 -10.44 2.26 -67.68
N ASN A 7 -10.35 0.93 -67.51
CA ASN A 7 -9.19 0.04 -67.70
C ASN A 7 -7.90 0.48 -66.94
N ASN A 8 -6.94 -0.35 -66.53
CA ASN A 8 -6.82 -1.77 -66.29
C ASN A 8 -5.49 -1.93 -65.52
N GLN A 9 -5.37 -3.03 -64.76
CA GLN A 9 -4.18 -3.82 -64.38
C GLN A 9 -4.32 -4.20 -62.90
N VAL A 10 -4.83 -5.39 -62.52
CA VAL A 10 -4.52 -6.77 -62.95
C VAL A 10 -3.04 -7.08 -62.83
N LEU A 11 -2.69 -7.82 -61.78
CA LEU A 11 -2.28 -9.23 -61.82
C LEU A 11 -1.94 -9.58 -60.35
N SER A 12 -2.76 -10.36 -59.66
CA SER A 12 -2.68 -11.83 -59.59
C SER A 12 -1.25 -12.29 -59.35
N SER A 13 -0.98 -13.11 -58.34
CA SER A 13 -1.16 -14.55 -58.54
C SER A 13 -0.80 -15.29 -57.26
N PHE A 14 -1.69 -16.23 -56.89
CA PHE A 14 -1.44 -17.62 -56.46
C PHE A 14 -0.49 -17.88 -55.29
N GLY A 15 -0.80 -18.73 -54.31
CA GLY A 15 -1.91 -19.66 -54.05
C GLY A 15 -1.68 -20.21 -52.62
N ASN A 16 -2.72 -20.47 -51.82
CA ASN A 16 -3.47 -21.75 -51.76
C ASN A 16 -2.54 -22.97 -51.76
N ASN A 17 -2.66 -23.99 -50.92
CA ASN A 17 -3.52 -24.41 -49.82
C ASN A 17 -2.72 -25.57 -49.17
N ASP A 18 -2.95 -25.90 -47.90
CA ASP A 18 -3.65 -27.16 -47.57
C ASP A 18 -3.58 -27.54 -46.09
N GLN A 19 -4.69 -28.18 -45.73
CA GLN A 19 -5.10 -28.81 -44.49
C GLN A 19 -4.08 -29.76 -43.85
N SER A 20 -4.09 -29.83 -42.52
CA SER A 20 -4.18 -31.08 -41.73
C SER A 20 -4.11 -30.75 -40.22
N THR A 21 -5.23 -30.83 -39.51
CA THR A 21 -5.59 -31.88 -38.54
C THR A 21 -4.72 -31.99 -37.28
N VAL A 22 -5.38 -31.70 -36.15
CA VAL A 22 -5.34 -32.40 -34.85
C VAL A 22 -3.96 -32.82 -34.31
N GLY A 23 -3.55 -32.21 -33.18
CA GLY A 23 -2.39 -32.67 -32.44
C GLY A 23 -2.26 -32.07 -31.03
N ASN A 24 -2.78 -32.81 -30.06
CA ASN A 24 -2.32 -33.00 -28.68
C ASN A 24 -2.16 -31.82 -27.70
N THR A 25 -3.05 -31.87 -26.70
CA THR A 25 -2.82 -31.51 -25.30
C THR A 25 -1.48 -32.03 -24.78
N ALA A 26 -0.53 -31.12 -24.54
CA ALA A 26 0.68 -31.40 -23.77
C ALA A 26 0.44 -31.02 -22.30
N SER A 27 -0.06 -32.02 -21.55
CA SER A 27 0.12 -32.28 -20.12
C SER A 27 0.84 -31.23 -19.23
N ASP A 28 0.06 -30.41 -18.51
CA ASP A 28 0.46 -29.76 -17.24
C ASP A 28 0.46 -30.72 -16.03
N THR A 29 0.13 -31.98 -16.28
CA THR A 29 0.03 -33.07 -15.30
C THR A 29 1.29 -33.28 -14.43
N PRO A 30 2.54 -33.13 -14.93
CA PRO A 30 3.72 -33.35 -14.10
C PRO A 30 3.93 -32.27 -13.03
N LEU A 31 3.50 -31.03 -13.30
CA LEU A 31 3.69 -29.90 -12.39
C LEU A 31 2.63 -29.94 -11.26
N LEU A 32 1.38 -30.25 -11.62
CA LEU A 32 0.30 -30.46 -10.66
C LEU A 32 0.55 -31.67 -9.75
N ALA A 33 1.09 -32.77 -10.28
CA ALA A 33 1.43 -33.96 -9.48
C ALA A 33 2.54 -33.64 -8.45
N LYS A 34 3.57 -32.90 -8.85
CA LYS A 34 4.63 -32.45 -7.94
C LYS A 34 4.13 -31.50 -6.86
N LEU A 35 3.20 -30.60 -7.20
CA LEU A 35 2.58 -29.71 -6.21
C LEU A 35 1.73 -30.50 -5.19
N LEU A 36 1.01 -31.52 -5.65
CA LEU A 36 0.19 -32.37 -4.79
C LEU A 36 1.04 -33.21 -3.83
N GLU A 37 2.18 -33.73 -4.29
CA GLU A 37 3.13 -34.44 -3.44
C GLU A 37 3.74 -33.55 -2.35
N LEU A 38 4.16 -32.32 -2.72
CA LEU A 38 4.67 -31.34 -1.76
C LEU A 38 3.62 -30.98 -0.69
N PHE A 39 2.37 -30.81 -1.11
CA PHE A 39 1.27 -30.51 -0.18
C PHE A 39 0.97 -31.69 0.75
N THR A 40 1.02 -32.92 0.22
CA THR A 40 0.77 -34.14 1.00
C THR A 40 1.87 -34.39 2.04
N GLN A 41 3.13 -34.15 1.68
CA GLN A 41 4.26 -34.24 2.61
C GLN A 41 4.16 -33.20 3.74
N PHE A 42 3.83 -31.95 3.39
CA PHE A 42 3.64 -30.89 4.38
C PHE A 42 2.49 -31.21 5.35
N PHE A 43 1.38 -31.72 4.85
CA PHE A 43 0.23 -32.10 5.67
C PHE A 43 0.53 -33.28 6.60
N THR A 44 1.29 -34.28 6.12
CA THR A 44 1.70 -35.44 6.93
C THR A 44 2.63 -35.02 8.07
N GLN A 45 3.55 -34.09 7.82
CA GLN A 45 4.43 -33.54 8.86
C GLN A 45 3.65 -32.72 9.90
N LEU A 46 2.67 -31.93 9.46
CA LEU A 46 1.82 -31.15 10.36
C LEU A 46 0.93 -32.05 11.23
N GLN A 47 0.38 -33.13 10.66
CA GLN A 47 -0.36 -34.14 11.42
C GLN A 47 0.51 -34.89 12.42
N GLY A 48 1.77 -35.21 12.07
CA GLY A 48 2.71 -35.85 12.98
C GLY A 48 3.06 -34.98 14.20
N LEU A 49 3.08 -33.66 14.03
CA LEU A 49 3.32 -32.70 15.11
C LEU A 49 2.11 -32.50 16.02
N LEU A 50 0.89 -32.65 15.47
CA LEU A 50 -0.38 -32.51 16.18
C LEU A 50 -0.84 -33.82 16.84
N ALA A 51 -0.49 -34.96 16.26
CA ALA A 51 -0.79 -36.29 16.79
C ALA A 51 0.31 -36.77 17.74
N GLY A 52 0.58 -35.97 18.78
CA GLY A 52 1.39 -36.38 19.92
C GLY A 52 0.81 -37.66 20.53
N LYS A 53 1.41 -38.80 20.19
CA LYS A 53 0.96 -40.12 20.61
C LYS A 53 1.76 -40.51 21.86
N GLU A 54 1.15 -40.33 23.02
CA GLU A 54 1.54 -41.08 24.21
C GLU A 54 1.47 -42.57 23.90
N LEU A 55 2.57 -43.28 24.09
CA LEU A 55 2.60 -44.73 24.18
C LEU A 55 3.14 -45.08 25.56
N ALA A 56 2.21 -45.37 26.46
CA ALA A 56 2.49 -46.10 27.69
C ALA A 56 2.88 -47.54 27.34
N ASN A 57 4.02 -48.00 27.87
CA ASN A 57 4.27 -49.40 28.19
C ASN A 57 5.33 -49.47 29.31
N THR A 58 4.87 -49.92 30.48
CA THR A 58 5.65 -50.28 31.68
C THR A 58 6.13 -51.74 31.52
N VAL A 59 7.36 -52.17 31.85
CA VAL A 59 7.90 -52.72 33.13
C VAL A 59 9.33 -53.21 32.74
N ALA A 60 10.46 -53.12 33.47
CA ALA A 60 10.78 -53.48 34.85
C ALA A 60 12.01 -52.69 35.41
N THR A 61 12.06 -52.68 36.74
CA THR A 61 12.93 -52.01 37.71
C THR A 61 14.45 -52.21 37.59
N LYS A 62 15.21 -51.11 37.79
CA LYS A 62 16.48 -51.10 38.54
C LYS A 62 16.59 -49.81 39.35
N VAL A 63 16.96 -49.96 40.62
CA VAL A 63 16.94 -48.96 41.70
C VAL A 63 18.04 -47.90 41.53
N THR A 64 17.69 -46.62 41.68
CA THR A 64 18.63 -45.50 41.85
C THR A 64 18.07 -44.56 42.93
N PRO A 65 18.89 -43.95 43.82
CA PRO A 65 18.40 -43.12 44.92
C PRO A 65 17.64 -41.89 44.39
N ALA A 66 16.61 -41.46 45.12
CA ALA A 66 15.79 -40.31 44.74
C ALA A 66 16.66 -39.05 44.56
N PRO A 67 16.58 -38.35 43.41
CA PRO A 67 17.18 -37.03 43.27
C PRO A 67 16.42 -36.03 44.17
N PRO A 68 17.09 -34.98 44.68
CA PRO A 68 16.42 -33.95 45.46
C PRO A 68 15.27 -33.34 44.66
N PRO A 69 14.20 -32.86 45.32
CA PRO A 69 13.03 -32.33 44.63
C PRO A 69 13.45 -31.24 43.65
N ALA A 70 13.16 -31.45 42.36
CA ALA A 70 13.36 -30.46 41.33
C ALA A 70 12.53 -29.22 41.70
N VAL A 71 13.20 -28.10 41.96
CA VAL A 71 12.58 -26.80 42.07
C VAL A 71 12.02 -26.51 40.68
N LEU A 72 10.70 -26.64 40.50
CA LEU A 72 10.04 -26.19 39.29
C LEU A 72 10.41 -24.71 39.09
N PRO A 73 11.08 -24.33 37.98
CA PRO A 73 11.23 -22.92 37.67
C PRO A 73 9.81 -22.35 37.57
N LYS A 74 9.57 -21.30 38.36
CA LYS A 74 8.33 -20.51 38.29
C LYS A 74 8.10 -20.16 36.83
N PRO A 75 6.87 -20.24 36.29
CA PRO A 75 6.60 -19.75 34.94
C PRO A 75 7.15 -18.33 34.85
N ASP A 76 8.14 -18.12 33.99
CA ASP A 76 8.68 -16.79 33.76
C ASP A 76 7.47 -15.91 33.44
N ALA A 77 7.29 -14.86 34.25
CA ALA A 77 6.29 -13.85 33.93
C ALA A 77 6.50 -13.45 32.46
N PRO A 78 5.43 -13.26 31.67
CA PRO A 78 5.57 -12.79 30.30
C PRO A 78 6.55 -11.61 30.32
N LEU A 79 7.60 -11.71 29.51
CA LEU A 79 8.54 -10.60 29.35
C LEU A 79 7.70 -9.33 29.16
N PRO A 80 8.01 -8.23 29.87
CA PRO A 80 7.30 -6.98 29.64
C PRO A 80 7.35 -6.69 28.15
N ASP A 81 6.22 -6.24 27.59
CA ASP A 81 6.15 -5.87 26.17
C ASP A 81 7.40 -5.05 25.82
N PRO A 82 8.10 -5.37 24.72
CA PRO A 82 9.27 -4.62 24.32
C PRO A 82 8.95 -3.13 24.36
N ALA A 83 9.77 -2.36 25.07
CA ALA A 83 9.59 -0.91 25.14
C ALA A 83 9.40 -0.37 23.71
N PRO A 84 8.43 0.54 23.48
CA PRO A 84 8.13 1.01 22.13
C PRO A 84 9.42 1.44 21.44
N GLN A 85 9.77 0.77 20.34
CA GLN A 85 11.01 1.07 19.66
C GLN A 85 10.93 2.50 19.09
N PRO A 86 11.99 3.32 19.27
CA PRO A 86 12.01 4.68 18.74
C PRO A 86 11.77 4.70 17.23
N LEU A 87 10.94 5.64 16.76
CA LEU A 87 10.68 5.91 15.35
C LEU A 87 11.23 7.30 14.99
N PRO A 88 12.55 7.47 14.87
CA PRO A 88 13.21 8.79 14.77
C PRO A 88 12.84 9.57 13.50
N ASP A 89 12.36 8.88 12.46
CA ASP A 89 11.93 9.48 11.20
C ASP A 89 10.45 9.90 11.20
N LEU A 90 9.77 9.82 12.35
CA LEU A 90 8.42 10.36 12.55
C LEU A 90 8.45 11.55 13.51
N SER A 91 7.38 12.34 13.54
CA SER A 91 7.16 13.31 14.62
C SER A 91 6.84 12.61 15.95
N ASP A 92 6.63 13.39 17.01
CA ASP A 92 6.22 12.87 18.33
C ASP A 92 4.70 12.70 18.47
N LYS A 93 3.90 13.05 17.45
CA LYS A 93 2.44 12.87 17.46
C LYS A 93 2.11 11.38 17.49
N ARG A 94 1.19 10.95 18.34
CA ARG A 94 0.72 9.55 18.43
C ARG A 94 -0.74 9.51 18.85
N ASN A 95 -1.34 8.33 18.83
CA ASN A 95 -2.65 8.04 19.43
C ASN A 95 -3.78 8.91 18.85
N GLY A 96 -3.77 9.11 17.54
CA GLY A 96 -4.78 9.87 16.80
C GLY A 96 -4.64 11.40 16.93
N ALA A 97 -3.53 11.90 17.48
CA ALA A 97 -3.30 13.33 17.62
C ALA A 97 -3.36 14.03 16.25
N LYS A 98 -4.30 14.98 16.11
CA LYS A 98 -4.52 15.70 14.86
C LYS A 98 -3.39 16.71 14.59
N PRO A 99 -3.17 17.06 13.30
CA PRO A 99 -2.37 18.20 12.93
C PRO A 99 -2.90 19.46 13.61
N ALA A 100 -2.02 20.29 14.18
CA ALA A 100 -2.44 21.57 14.75
C ALA A 100 -3.01 22.51 13.67
N ASN A 101 -2.46 22.41 12.46
CA ASN A 101 -2.93 23.12 11.29
C ASN A 101 -2.64 22.30 10.02
N ILE A 102 -3.67 21.67 9.44
CA ILE A 102 -3.52 20.84 8.24
C ILE A 102 -3.10 21.64 6.99
N TRP A 103 -3.41 22.94 6.98
CA TRP A 103 -3.18 23.82 5.84
C TRP A 103 -1.70 24.13 5.71
N ASN A 104 -1.05 24.62 6.76
CA ASN A 104 0.25 25.28 6.64
C ASN A 104 1.46 24.50 7.22
N GLY A 105 1.35 23.18 7.42
CA GLY A 105 2.50 22.36 7.81
C GLY A 105 3.48 22.10 6.67
N PHE A 106 2.93 21.79 5.49
CA PHE A 106 3.65 21.66 4.22
C PHE A 106 2.67 21.88 3.06
N ARG A 107 3.18 22.09 1.84
CA ARG A 107 2.36 22.19 0.63
C ARG A 107 2.99 21.48 -0.56
N GLN A 108 2.19 21.34 -1.62
CA GLN A 108 2.64 20.84 -2.91
C GLN A 108 3.72 21.76 -3.50
N GLY A 109 4.71 21.15 -4.14
CA GLY A 109 5.70 21.83 -4.95
C GLY A 109 5.20 22.16 -6.36
N PRO A 110 6.09 22.54 -7.28
CA PRO A 110 5.68 22.93 -8.64
C PRO A 110 5.12 21.76 -9.48
N ASP A 111 5.38 20.51 -9.07
CA ASP A 111 5.12 19.32 -9.88
C ASP A 111 3.88 18.54 -9.41
N GLY A 112 3.33 17.72 -10.31
CA GLY A 112 2.00 17.09 -10.28
C GLY A 112 1.67 16.12 -9.13
N ASN A 113 2.29 16.23 -7.96
CA ASN A 113 2.01 15.40 -6.79
C ASN A 113 0.68 15.69 -6.06
N CYS A 114 -0.27 16.35 -6.72
CA CYS A 114 -1.53 16.82 -6.12
C CYS A 114 -2.38 15.68 -5.56
N VAL A 115 -2.42 14.51 -6.21
CA VAL A 115 -3.11 13.32 -5.70
C VAL A 115 -2.47 12.83 -4.40
N THR A 116 -1.14 12.69 -4.41
CA THR A 116 -0.41 12.15 -3.26
C THR A 116 -0.51 13.08 -2.05
N ILE A 117 -0.31 14.39 -2.22
CA ILE A 117 -0.43 15.33 -1.10
C ILE A 117 -1.86 15.40 -0.55
N SER A 118 -2.86 15.37 -1.43
CA SER A 118 -4.25 15.44 -1.03
C SER A 118 -4.63 14.23 -0.19
N ALA A 119 -4.20 13.04 -0.62
CA ALA A 119 -4.41 11.81 0.12
C ALA A 119 -3.72 11.85 1.49
N ILE A 120 -2.46 12.29 1.55
CA ILE A 120 -1.71 12.42 2.80
C ILE A 120 -2.40 13.37 3.77
N LYS A 121 -2.77 14.57 3.32
CA LYS A 121 -3.40 15.57 4.19
C LYS A 121 -4.77 15.13 4.68
N ALA A 122 -5.59 14.54 3.83
CA ALA A 122 -6.88 14.00 4.22
C ALA A 122 -6.72 12.82 5.21
N ALA A 123 -5.76 11.92 5.00
CA ALA A 123 -5.47 10.83 5.94
C ALA A 123 -5.00 11.35 7.29
N MET A 124 -4.11 12.36 7.31
CA MET A 124 -3.64 13.01 8.53
C MET A 124 -4.78 13.66 9.32
N ALA A 125 -5.70 14.35 8.62
CA ALA A 125 -6.87 14.95 9.25
C ALA A 125 -7.84 13.89 9.78
N LYS A 126 -8.09 12.82 9.01
CA LYS A 126 -9.06 11.77 9.35
C LYS A 126 -8.59 10.89 10.50
N PHE A 127 -7.40 10.32 10.41
CA PHE A 127 -6.94 9.27 11.33
C PHE A 127 -6.02 9.85 12.42
N GLY A 128 -5.07 10.69 12.05
CA GLY A 128 -4.11 11.33 12.94
C GLY A 128 -2.88 11.72 12.14
N GLN A 129 -2.11 12.70 12.64
CA GLN A 129 -0.96 13.22 11.88
C GLN A 129 0.10 12.15 11.61
N SER A 130 0.34 11.27 12.59
CA SER A 130 1.44 10.32 12.50
C SER A 130 1.13 9.18 11.53
N PRO A 131 2.13 8.64 10.82
CA PRO A 131 1.97 7.41 10.06
C PRO A 131 1.52 6.22 10.92
N THR A 132 1.83 6.24 12.22
CA THR A 132 1.33 5.25 13.20
C THR A 132 -0.18 5.31 13.43
N ASP A 133 -0.82 6.44 13.12
CA ASP A 133 -2.27 6.60 13.23
C ASP A 133 -2.98 6.20 11.92
N ILE A 134 -2.28 6.29 10.79
CA ILE A 134 -2.83 6.02 9.45
C ILE A 134 -2.67 4.56 9.06
N PHE A 135 -1.50 3.96 9.28
CA PHE A 135 -1.25 2.54 9.01
C PHE A 135 -1.74 1.66 10.16
N LYS A 136 -1.87 0.35 9.91
CA LYS A 136 -2.21 -0.62 10.95
C LYS A 136 -1.05 -0.81 11.93
N SER A 137 0.19 -0.86 11.43
CA SER A 137 1.39 -0.81 12.27
C SER A 137 2.60 -0.27 11.51
N VAL A 138 3.48 0.41 12.24
CA VAL A 138 4.82 0.80 11.78
C VAL A 138 5.81 0.33 12.84
N GLN A 139 6.74 -0.54 12.47
CA GLN A 139 7.74 -1.12 13.37
C GLN A 139 9.13 -0.86 12.80
N ALA A 140 10.11 -0.58 13.65
CA ALA A 140 11.50 -0.55 13.19
C ALA A 140 11.94 -1.97 12.79
N LYS A 141 12.68 -2.08 11.69
CA LYS A 141 13.20 -3.35 11.17
C LYS A 141 14.54 -3.11 10.50
N GLY A 142 15.61 -3.65 11.09
CA GLY A 142 16.97 -3.44 10.58
C GLY A 142 17.33 -1.96 10.52
N ASP A 143 17.69 -1.48 9.33
CA ASP A 143 18.01 -0.08 9.06
C ASP A 143 16.78 0.76 8.67
N GLY A 144 15.58 0.17 8.61
CA GLY A 144 14.37 0.82 8.14
C GLY A 144 13.13 0.45 8.96
N TYR A 145 12.02 0.26 8.26
CA TYR A 145 10.71 0.06 8.86
C TYR A 145 9.94 -1.05 8.16
N HIS A 146 9.22 -1.85 8.95
CA HIS A 146 8.16 -2.72 8.48
C HIS A 146 6.80 -2.03 8.67
N ILE A 147 6.02 -1.94 7.60
CA ILE A 147 4.72 -1.29 7.60
C ILE A 147 3.65 -2.31 7.23
N VAL A 148 2.59 -2.37 8.04
CA VAL A 148 1.35 -3.07 7.72
C VAL A 148 0.25 -2.03 7.54
N MET A 149 -0.37 -2.02 6.38
CA MET A 149 -1.43 -1.08 6.01
C MET A 149 -2.82 -1.57 6.46
N ARG A 150 -3.81 -0.69 6.42
CA ARG A 150 -5.18 -1.02 6.86
C ARG A 150 -5.90 -1.98 5.93
N ASP A 151 -5.54 -1.98 4.64
CA ASP A 151 -6.03 -2.96 3.66
C ASP A 151 -5.29 -4.30 3.69
N GLY A 152 -4.42 -4.53 4.68
CA GLY A 152 -3.68 -5.78 4.86
C GLY A 152 -2.39 -5.87 4.03
N TYR A 153 -2.12 -4.90 3.16
CA TYR A 153 -0.84 -4.87 2.44
C TYR A 153 0.32 -4.61 3.41
N ALA A 154 1.45 -5.28 3.21
CA ALA A 154 2.66 -5.08 4.01
C ALA A 154 3.87 -4.82 3.12
N LEU A 155 4.79 -3.97 3.58
CA LEU A 155 6.04 -3.69 2.90
C LEU A 155 7.15 -3.32 3.88
N ASP A 156 8.39 -3.43 3.42
CA ASP A 156 9.55 -2.90 4.10
C ASP A 156 10.03 -1.62 3.39
N LEU A 157 10.37 -0.61 4.17
CA LEU A 157 10.89 0.67 3.72
C LEU A 157 12.28 0.88 4.33
N SER A 158 13.32 1.01 3.50
CA SER A 158 14.67 1.30 3.99
C SER A 158 14.87 2.80 4.30
N LYS A 159 15.91 3.12 5.08
CA LYS A 159 16.31 4.52 5.29
C LYS A 159 16.75 5.22 4.00
N ASP A 160 17.38 4.49 3.09
CA ASP A 160 17.80 5.03 1.79
C ASP A 160 16.60 5.38 0.90
N GLU A 161 15.57 4.54 0.89
CA GLU A 161 14.30 4.82 0.20
C GLU A 161 13.61 6.03 0.82
N LEU A 162 13.55 6.11 2.15
CA LEU A 162 13.02 7.29 2.83
C LEU A 162 13.81 8.56 2.47
N ALA A 163 15.14 8.49 2.43
CA ALA A 163 15.98 9.63 2.04
C ALA A 163 15.75 10.05 0.58
N GLN A 164 15.60 9.10 -0.34
CA GLN A 164 15.23 9.38 -1.74
C GLN A 164 13.86 10.04 -1.83
N ALA A 165 12.87 9.50 -1.13
CA ALA A 165 11.52 10.06 -1.07
C ALA A 165 11.50 11.49 -0.49
N ARG A 166 12.28 11.78 0.56
CA ARG A 166 12.41 13.14 1.11
C ARG A 166 12.94 14.16 0.08
N ARG A 167 13.86 13.75 -0.79
CA ARG A 167 14.40 14.58 -1.88
C ARG A 167 13.44 14.68 -3.06
N GLY A 168 12.75 13.58 -3.36
CA GLY A 168 11.90 13.41 -4.52
C GLY A 168 10.43 13.77 -4.32
N SER A 169 9.97 14.00 -3.08
CA SER A 169 8.57 14.38 -2.77
C SER A 169 8.20 15.73 -3.35
N LYS A 170 9.20 16.63 -3.46
CA LYS A 170 9.03 18.04 -3.87
C LYS A 170 8.04 18.80 -2.97
N PHE A 171 7.81 18.32 -1.75
CA PHE A 171 7.00 19.05 -0.79
C PHE A 171 7.72 20.32 -0.34
N VAL A 172 6.99 21.42 -0.24
CA VAL A 172 7.54 22.69 0.22
C VAL A 172 7.36 22.79 1.73
N PRO A 173 8.45 22.93 2.51
CA PRO A 173 8.38 23.14 3.95
C PRO A 173 7.60 24.40 4.32
N MET A 174 6.83 24.33 5.40
CA MET A 174 6.13 25.49 5.97
C MET A 174 6.33 25.53 7.48
N ARG A 175 5.27 25.65 8.29
CA ARG A 175 5.37 26.00 9.72
C ARG A 175 5.48 24.80 10.66
N ASP A 176 5.26 23.59 10.17
CA ASP A 176 5.27 22.37 10.99
C ASP A 176 6.26 21.35 10.42
N PRO A 177 7.53 21.37 10.87
CA PRO A 177 8.54 20.41 10.43
C PRO A 177 8.24 18.97 10.86
N GLY A 178 7.46 18.77 11.93
CA GLY A 178 7.02 17.45 12.37
C GLY A 178 6.01 16.86 11.39
N MET A 179 5.02 17.64 10.97
CA MET A 179 4.05 17.24 9.95
C MET A 179 4.72 16.99 8.60
N LEU A 180 5.69 17.80 8.20
CA LEU A 180 6.47 17.55 6.98
C LEU A 180 7.26 16.24 7.07
N LYS A 181 7.87 15.95 8.23
CA LYS A 181 8.59 14.69 8.47
C LYS A 181 7.66 13.49 8.31
N ASP A 182 6.48 13.52 8.94
CA ASP A 182 5.44 12.49 8.80
C ASP A 182 4.96 12.35 7.33
N ALA A 183 4.80 13.48 6.63
CA ALA A 183 4.36 13.49 5.24
C ALA A 183 5.39 12.85 4.30
N HIS A 184 6.68 13.08 4.52
CA HIS A 184 7.73 12.41 3.76
C HIS A 184 7.74 10.90 3.97
N PHE A 185 7.46 10.43 5.18
CA PHE A 185 7.30 9.00 5.44
C PHE A 185 6.12 8.40 4.67
N LEU A 186 4.95 9.04 4.71
CA LEU A 186 3.76 8.60 3.97
C LEU A 186 3.96 8.63 2.45
N PHE A 187 4.67 9.63 1.94
CA PHE A 187 5.08 9.68 0.54
C PHE A 187 6.01 8.51 0.18
N ALA A 188 7.01 8.21 1.02
CA ALA A 188 7.94 7.11 0.80
C ALA A 188 7.23 5.75 0.75
N VAL A 189 6.31 5.50 1.68
CA VAL A 189 5.48 4.29 1.68
C VAL A 189 4.59 4.22 0.43
N SER A 190 3.98 5.34 0.04
CA SER A 190 3.18 5.40 -1.19
C SER A 190 4.01 5.09 -2.44
N ALA A 191 5.23 5.62 -2.53
CA ALA A 191 6.15 5.36 -3.63
C ALA A 191 6.62 3.90 -3.63
N LYS A 192 6.90 3.33 -2.44
CA LYS A 192 7.27 1.91 -2.33
C LYS A 192 6.15 1.01 -2.81
N ARG A 193 4.91 1.29 -2.42
CA ARG A 193 3.75 0.53 -2.88
C ARG A 193 3.53 0.69 -4.39
N ALA A 194 3.65 1.90 -4.92
CA ALA A 194 3.57 2.16 -6.36
C ALA A 194 4.65 1.38 -7.15
N MET A 195 5.88 1.32 -6.64
CA MET A 195 6.94 0.49 -7.22
C MET A 195 6.56 -0.99 -7.24
N LEU A 196 6.10 -1.52 -6.11
CA LEU A 196 5.76 -2.95 -5.97
C LEU A 196 4.53 -3.36 -6.79
N GLU A 197 3.55 -2.46 -6.93
CA GLU A 197 2.34 -2.67 -7.74
C GLU A 197 2.54 -2.25 -9.22
N ASN A 198 3.73 -1.77 -9.59
CA ASN A 198 4.07 -1.25 -10.91
C ASN A 198 3.06 -0.20 -11.44
N ASN A 199 2.80 0.84 -10.63
CA ASN A 199 1.97 1.99 -10.99
C ASN A 199 2.31 2.52 -12.39
N ASP A 200 1.28 2.85 -13.16
CA ASP A 200 1.35 3.34 -14.55
C ASP A 200 2.15 2.45 -15.51
N GLY A 201 2.37 1.18 -15.14
CA GLY A 201 3.18 0.24 -15.90
C GLY A 201 4.68 0.57 -15.92
N THR A 202 5.13 1.60 -15.19
CA THR A 202 6.53 2.06 -15.22
C THR A 202 7.19 2.19 -13.85
N ALA A 203 6.42 2.33 -12.77
CA ALA A 203 6.96 2.53 -11.42
C ALA A 203 7.80 1.35 -10.93
N GLY A 204 7.53 0.13 -11.39
CA GLY A 204 8.25 -1.08 -10.99
C GLY A 204 9.69 -1.17 -11.48
N ARG A 205 10.14 -0.26 -12.35
CA ARG A 205 11.52 -0.23 -12.82
C ARG A 205 12.53 0.11 -11.71
N SER A 206 12.16 1.02 -10.81
CA SER A 206 13.00 1.45 -9.69
C SER A 206 12.21 2.31 -8.71
N PHE A 207 12.73 2.48 -7.49
CA PHE A 207 12.11 3.39 -6.51
C PHE A 207 12.06 4.84 -7.03
N GLN A 208 13.08 5.28 -7.78
CA GLN A 208 13.08 6.60 -8.42
C GLN A 208 12.01 6.71 -9.51
N SER A 209 11.76 5.64 -10.28
CA SER A 209 10.66 5.59 -11.27
C SER A 209 9.31 5.72 -10.59
N ALA A 210 9.13 5.07 -9.43
CA ALA A 210 7.92 5.25 -8.63
C ALA A 210 7.78 6.67 -8.12
N ILE A 211 8.82 7.28 -7.54
CA ILE A 211 8.79 8.71 -7.15
C ILE A 211 8.36 9.59 -8.32
N ASN A 212 8.83 9.31 -9.54
CA ASN A 212 8.49 10.09 -10.72
C ASN A 212 7.01 9.94 -11.08
N SER A 213 6.43 8.74 -11.02
CA SER A 213 5.00 8.52 -11.29
C SER A 213 4.15 9.34 -10.31
N LEU A 214 4.48 9.28 -9.02
CA LEU A 214 3.76 10.05 -7.98
C LEU A 214 3.79 11.58 -8.16
N ASN A 215 4.65 12.10 -9.05
CA ASN A 215 4.87 13.53 -9.30
C ASN A 215 4.42 13.97 -10.71
N ASP A 216 3.85 13.11 -11.54
CA ASP A 216 3.58 13.42 -12.95
C ASP A 216 2.20 14.04 -13.22
N GLY A 217 1.34 14.14 -12.19
CA GLY A 217 -0.03 14.65 -12.32
C GLY A 217 -1.11 13.58 -12.36
N GLU A 218 -0.81 12.34 -11.98
CA GLU A 218 -1.72 11.18 -11.92
C GLU A 218 -3.18 11.59 -11.58
N ASP A 219 -4.13 11.33 -12.49
CA ASP A 219 -5.57 11.16 -12.19
C ASP A 219 -6.38 10.66 -13.41
N GLU A 220 -5.79 9.81 -14.27
CA GLU A 220 -6.44 9.44 -15.55
C GLU A 220 -7.35 8.19 -15.46
N THR A 221 -7.23 7.35 -14.42
CA THR A 221 -7.90 6.03 -14.38
C THR A 221 -8.92 5.84 -13.25
N GLY A 222 -8.96 6.71 -12.22
CA GLY A 222 -10.02 6.72 -11.22
C GLY A 222 -9.65 7.39 -9.89
N PRO A 223 -10.65 7.92 -9.13
CA PRO A 223 -10.43 8.73 -7.95
C PRO A 223 -9.90 7.91 -6.78
N GLY A 224 -9.26 8.61 -5.85
CA GLY A 224 -8.78 8.02 -4.60
C GLY A 224 -7.52 7.15 -4.74
N GLU A 225 -6.80 7.19 -5.86
CA GLU A 225 -5.55 6.44 -6.03
C GLU A 225 -4.54 6.67 -4.91
N GLY A 226 -4.32 7.93 -4.51
CA GLY A 226 -3.44 8.25 -3.38
C GLY A 226 -3.88 7.56 -2.07
N PHE A 227 -5.19 7.43 -1.82
CA PHE A 227 -5.70 6.67 -0.68
C PHE A 227 -5.43 5.16 -0.81
N LYS A 228 -5.56 4.61 -2.03
CA LYS A 228 -5.22 3.20 -2.30
C LYS A 228 -3.74 2.94 -2.02
N ARG A 229 -2.84 3.85 -2.42
CA ARG A 229 -1.39 3.76 -2.15
C ARG A 229 -1.06 3.87 -0.66
N LEU A 230 -1.89 4.55 0.13
CA LEU A 230 -1.82 4.58 1.60
C LEU A 230 -2.50 3.37 2.28
N GLY A 231 -3.03 2.42 1.51
CA GLY A 231 -3.73 1.24 2.03
C GLY A 231 -5.06 1.53 2.72
N LEU A 232 -5.77 2.53 2.22
CA LEU A 232 -7.09 2.94 2.69
C LEU A 232 -8.22 2.45 1.77
N ARG A 233 -7.99 1.38 1.00
CA ARG A 233 -8.98 0.82 0.03
C ARG A 233 -10.32 0.47 0.68
N GLN A 234 -10.30 -0.03 1.92
CA GLN A 234 -11.49 -0.37 2.68
C GLN A 234 -12.06 0.81 3.49
N HIS A 235 -11.38 1.95 3.48
CA HIS A 235 -11.73 3.15 4.25
C HIS A 235 -12.10 4.33 3.35
N MET A 236 -12.55 4.04 2.11
CA MET A 236 -12.98 5.05 1.15
C MET A 236 -14.41 4.82 0.70
N LYS A 237 -15.12 5.91 0.46
CA LYS A 237 -16.47 5.90 -0.10
C LYS A 237 -16.60 7.00 -1.15
N GLU A 238 -17.07 6.64 -2.34
CA GLU A 238 -17.48 7.63 -3.33
C GLU A 238 -18.72 8.38 -2.81
N VAL A 239 -18.70 9.70 -2.89
CA VAL A 239 -19.80 10.57 -2.43
C VAL A 239 -20.03 11.67 -3.47
N PRO A 240 -21.23 12.28 -3.53
CA PRO A 240 -21.39 13.51 -4.29
C PRO A 240 -20.55 14.62 -3.65
N VAL A 241 -20.00 15.54 -4.45
CA VAL A 241 -19.18 16.67 -3.94
C VAL A 241 -19.93 17.51 -2.90
N SER A 242 -21.25 17.65 -3.06
CA SER A 242 -22.12 18.36 -2.11
C SER A 242 -22.16 17.72 -0.71
N ALA A 243 -21.77 16.45 -0.56
CA ALA A 243 -21.70 15.79 0.75
C ALA A 243 -20.71 16.49 1.69
N PHE A 244 -19.64 17.10 1.17
CA PHE A 244 -18.69 17.89 1.97
C PHE A 244 -19.27 19.18 2.55
N ALA A 245 -20.56 19.49 2.31
CA ALA A 245 -21.30 20.45 3.13
C ALA A 245 -21.36 19.99 4.60
N ASP A 246 -21.37 18.68 4.86
CA ASP A 246 -21.08 18.11 6.17
C ASP A 246 -19.58 18.22 6.47
N LYS A 247 -19.25 19.10 7.41
CA LYS A 247 -17.88 19.41 7.83
C LYS A 247 -17.17 18.26 8.54
N SER A 248 -17.92 17.24 8.98
CA SER A 248 -17.35 16.03 9.57
C SER A 248 -16.74 15.10 8.51
N LEU A 249 -17.15 15.24 7.25
CA LEU A 249 -16.56 14.49 6.16
C LEU A 249 -15.19 15.07 5.79
N ILE A 250 -14.22 14.16 5.68
CA ILE A 250 -12.85 14.43 5.28
C ILE A 250 -12.56 13.52 4.10
N GLY A 251 -11.85 14.03 3.10
CA GLY A 251 -11.59 13.25 1.90
C GLY A 251 -10.80 14.02 0.87
N MET A 252 -10.98 13.65 -0.39
CA MET A 252 -10.40 14.37 -1.51
C MET A 252 -11.39 14.51 -2.67
N VAL A 253 -11.13 15.51 -3.51
CA VAL A 253 -11.87 15.73 -4.75
C VAL A 253 -10.87 15.71 -5.91
N ASN A 254 -11.08 14.76 -6.81
CA ASN A 254 -10.30 14.54 -8.01
C ASN A 254 -10.92 15.29 -9.20
N ARG A 255 -10.09 15.94 -10.01
CA ARG A 255 -10.41 16.66 -11.24
C ARG A 255 -9.36 16.31 -12.28
N SER A 256 -9.63 16.63 -13.55
CA SER A 256 -8.63 16.50 -14.60
C SER A 256 -7.34 17.24 -14.19
N ARG A 257 -6.26 16.46 -13.99
CA ARG A 257 -4.91 16.92 -13.59
C ARG A 257 -4.83 17.66 -12.25
N HIS A 258 -5.83 17.56 -11.39
CA HIS A 258 -5.80 18.24 -10.11
C HIS A 258 -6.62 17.54 -9.03
N SER A 259 -6.00 17.31 -7.89
CA SER A 259 -6.64 16.76 -6.71
C SER A 259 -6.42 17.68 -5.51
N VAL A 260 -7.46 17.81 -4.69
CA VAL A 260 -7.43 18.58 -3.44
C VAL A 260 -7.94 17.76 -2.28
N ALA A 261 -7.29 17.89 -1.11
CA ALA A 261 -7.89 17.42 0.13
C ALA A 261 -9.07 18.31 0.51
N VAL A 262 -10.07 17.74 1.16
CA VAL A 262 -11.21 18.46 1.74
C VAL A 262 -11.27 18.18 3.23
N VAL A 263 -11.21 19.23 4.04
CA VAL A 263 -11.23 19.19 5.51
C VAL A 263 -12.10 20.35 6.03
N ASP A 264 -13.00 20.10 6.99
CA ASP A 264 -13.97 21.10 7.50
C ASP A 264 -14.78 21.75 6.36
N GLY A 265 -15.12 20.94 5.35
CA GLY A 265 -15.86 21.36 4.15
C GLY A 265 -15.10 22.30 3.20
N CYS A 266 -13.80 22.53 3.41
CA CYS A 266 -12.96 23.42 2.62
C CYS A 266 -11.86 22.66 1.89
N GLU A 267 -11.53 23.12 0.69
CA GLU A 267 -10.39 22.61 -0.07
C GLU A 267 -9.05 23.07 0.53
N GLU A 268 -8.09 22.17 0.51
CA GLU A 268 -6.68 22.47 0.75
C GLU A 268 -6.04 22.88 -0.57
N MET A 269 -5.75 24.17 -0.73
CA MET A 269 -5.07 24.70 -1.92
C MET A 269 -3.70 25.24 -1.52
N TYR A 270 -2.65 24.53 -1.94
CA TYR A 270 -1.26 24.99 -1.87
C TYR A 270 -0.85 25.55 -0.49
N GLY A 271 -1.27 24.88 0.58
CA GLY A 271 -0.94 25.28 1.94
C GLY A 271 -1.94 26.23 2.60
N THR A 272 -3.08 26.49 1.96
CA THR A 272 -4.11 27.43 2.41
C THR A 272 -5.49 26.80 2.44
N LYS A 273 -6.35 27.33 3.32
CA LYS A 273 -7.76 26.96 3.39
C LYS A 273 -8.53 27.78 2.34
N ALA A 274 -9.07 27.09 1.33
CA ALA A 274 -9.85 27.71 0.27
C ALA A 274 -11.37 27.55 0.50
N GLY A 275 -12.14 27.76 -0.55
CA GLY A 275 -13.59 27.60 -0.54
C GLY A 275 -14.05 26.14 -0.48
N ARG A 276 -15.36 25.96 -0.58
CA ARG A 276 -15.98 24.63 -0.67
C ARG A 276 -15.72 23.99 -2.04
N PRO A 277 -15.55 22.67 -2.12
CA PRO A 277 -15.49 22.00 -3.41
C PRO A 277 -16.84 22.12 -4.14
N ARG A 278 -16.79 22.39 -5.45
CA ARG A 278 -18.00 22.62 -6.28
C ARG A 278 -18.26 21.53 -7.30
N PHE A 279 -17.22 20.85 -7.77
CA PHE A 279 -17.29 19.80 -8.78
C PHE A 279 -16.05 18.90 -8.69
N GLY A 280 -16.13 17.72 -9.32
CA GLY A 280 -15.09 16.69 -9.34
C GLY A 280 -15.62 15.34 -8.88
N ARG A 281 -14.76 14.31 -8.87
CA ARG A 281 -15.06 13.00 -8.30
C ARG A 281 -14.62 13.01 -6.84
N ALA A 282 -15.58 12.85 -5.93
CA ALA A 282 -15.33 13.00 -4.50
C ALA A 282 -15.23 11.64 -3.80
N ILE A 283 -14.19 11.49 -2.99
CA ILE A 283 -13.96 10.34 -2.12
C ILE A 283 -13.89 10.82 -0.68
N ALA A 284 -14.80 10.34 0.17
CA ALA A 284 -14.75 10.54 1.61
C ALA A 284 -14.03 9.37 2.29
N LEU A 285 -13.25 9.68 3.32
CA LEU A 285 -12.65 8.69 4.20
C LEU A 285 -13.64 8.27 5.28
N VAL A 286 -13.82 6.96 5.44
CA VAL A 286 -14.69 6.33 6.45
C VAL A 286 -13.86 5.60 7.52
N GLY A 287 -14.49 5.37 8.68
CA GLY A 287 -13.87 4.67 9.81
C GLY A 287 -13.71 3.19 9.53
#